data_AF-F7T9G4-F1
#
_entry.id   AF-F7T9G4-F1
#
_cell.length_a   1.000
_cell.length_b   1.000
_cell.length_c   1.000
_cell.angle_alpha   90.00
_cell.angle_beta   90.00
_cell.angle_gamma   90.00
#
_symmetry.space_group_name_H-M   'P 1'
#
loop_
_entity.id
_entity.type
_entity.pdbx_description
1 polymer ?
#
loop_
_entity_poly.entity_id
_entity_poly.type
_entity_poly.pdbx_seq_one_letter_code
_entity_poly.pdbx_strand_id
1 'polypeptide(L)'
;MNQESALTKQRRQNLRTVLEEQGGPASFAKKLGQSGPSFLSQMANGHRAITEKTSRRIEQAAGKPEYWMDQPHSSVGSLAPQASVHTDPSFVGGAVKVVAEIQQSLGVSLSPDKFSEVVNLVYEHAQRVGNIDREYATRLLKLTM
;
A
#
# COMPACT_ATOMS: atom_id res chain seq x y z
N MET A 1 -34.57 -8.31 5.15
CA MET A 1 -33.33 -7.57 5.46
C MET A 1 -32.17 -8.30 4.79
N ASN A 2 -31.75 -7.86 3.60
CA ASN A 2 -30.66 -8.51 2.87
C ASN A 2 -29.33 -8.07 3.49
N GLN A 3 -28.70 -8.99 4.24
CA GLN A 3 -27.36 -8.81 4.77
C GLN A 3 -26.38 -8.71 3.58
N GLU A 4 -25.85 -7.53 3.29
CA GLU A 4 -24.66 -7.41 2.44
C GLU A 4 -23.53 -8.20 3.14
N SER A 5 -23.19 -9.37 2.62
CA SER A 5 -22.07 -10.14 3.16
C SER A 5 -20.78 -9.32 3.02
N ALA A 6 -19.87 -9.43 4.00
CA ALA A 6 -18.57 -8.77 3.97
C ALA A 6 -17.81 -9.04 2.65
N LEU A 7 -18.00 -10.23 2.07
CA LEU A 7 -17.47 -10.62 0.75
C LEU A 7 -18.04 -9.78 -0.40
N THR A 8 -19.33 -9.48 -0.41
CA THR A 8 -19.95 -8.63 -1.45
C THR A 8 -19.37 -7.22 -1.41
N LYS A 9 -19.16 -6.68 -0.20
CA LYS A 9 -18.54 -5.37 0.01
C LYS A 9 -17.09 -5.37 -0.47
N GLN A 10 -16.34 -6.44 -0.20
CA GLN A 10 -14.96 -6.61 -0.64
C GLN A 10 -14.84 -6.67 -2.18
N ARG A 11 -15.65 -7.53 -2.81
CA ARG A 11 -15.72 -7.63 -4.28
C ARG A 11 -16.02 -6.29 -4.94
N ARG A 12 -16.87 -5.47 -4.32
CA ARG A 12 -17.21 -4.12 -4.82
C ARG A 12 -16.03 -3.18 -4.77
N GLN A 13 -15.27 -3.19 -3.67
CA GLN A 13 -14.07 -2.37 -3.53
C GLN A 13 -13.03 -2.76 -4.59
N ASN A 14 -12.76 -4.06 -4.72
CA ASN A 14 -11.83 -4.60 -5.72
C ASN A 14 -12.29 -4.31 -7.16
N LEU A 15 -13.60 -4.33 -7.42
CA LEU A 15 -14.15 -3.97 -8.72
C LEU A 15 -13.80 -2.52 -9.08
N ARG A 16 -13.90 -1.57 -8.14
CA ARG A 16 -13.54 -0.17 -8.40
C ARG A 16 -12.08 -0.04 -8.81
N THR A 17 -11.17 -0.73 -8.13
CA THR A 17 -9.74 -0.74 -8.48
C THR A 17 -9.51 -1.29 -9.89
N VAL A 18 -10.15 -2.41 -10.25
CA VAL A 18 -10.05 -2.96 -11.62
C VAL A 18 -10.60 -1.97 -12.65
N LEU A 19 -11.70 -1.28 -12.35
CA LEU A 19 -12.25 -0.27 -13.24
C LEU A 19 -11.29 0.91 -13.43
N GLU A 20 -10.65 1.38 -12.37
CA GLU A 20 -9.65 2.44 -12.43
C GLU A 20 -8.43 2.02 -13.26
N GLU A 21 -7.89 0.81 -13.03
CA GLU A 21 -6.78 0.25 -13.82
C GLU A 21 -7.10 0.13 -15.31
N GLN A 22 -8.35 -0.17 -15.66
CA GLN A 22 -8.80 -0.38 -17.04
C GLN A 22 -9.30 0.90 -17.73
N GLY A 23 -9.13 2.07 -17.11
CA GLY A 23 -9.55 3.35 -17.68
C GLY A 23 -11.06 3.60 -17.62
N GLY A 24 -11.74 3.00 -16.66
CA GLY A 24 -13.13 3.24 -16.29
C GLY A 24 -14.13 2.14 -16.68
N PRO A 25 -15.37 2.23 -16.16
CA PRO A 25 -16.45 1.25 -16.40
C PRO A 25 -16.86 1.11 -17.87
N ALA A 26 -16.73 2.15 -18.68
CA ALA A 26 -17.06 2.09 -20.11
C ALA A 26 -16.04 1.28 -20.90
N SER A 27 -14.75 1.46 -20.62
CA SER A 27 -13.64 0.74 -21.25
C SER A 27 -13.68 -0.74 -20.87
N PHE A 28 -13.91 -1.03 -19.60
CA PHE A 28 -14.01 -2.41 -19.12
C PHE A 28 -15.30 -3.11 -19.59
N ALA A 29 -16.43 -2.40 -19.73
CA ALA A 29 -17.67 -2.98 -20.28
C ALA A 29 -17.48 -3.53 -21.70
N LYS A 30 -16.79 -2.76 -22.56
CA LYS A 30 -16.46 -3.19 -23.93
C LYS A 30 -15.61 -4.46 -23.94
N LYS A 31 -14.62 -4.53 -23.05
CA LYS A 31 -13.73 -5.70 -22.89
C LYS A 31 -14.46 -6.94 -22.38
N LEU A 32 -15.49 -6.75 -21.54
CA LEU A 32 -16.35 -7.81 -21.03
C LEU A 32 -17.43 -8.26 -22.05
N GLY A 33 -17.50 -7.62 -23.23
CA GLY A 33 -18.53 -7.89 -24.23
C GLY A 33 -19.94 -7.47 -23.77
N GLN A 34 -20.04 -6.53 -22.83
CA GLN A 34 -21.32 -6.02 -22.33
C GLN A 34 -21.73 -4.77 -23.11
N SER A 35 -23.03 -4.65 -23.40
CA SER A 35 -23.58 -3.56 -24.22
C SER A 35 -23.47 -2.17 -23.58
N GLY A 36 -23.10 -2.04 -22.30
CA GLY A 36 -22.89 -0.74 -21.68
C GLY A 36 -22.31 -0.74 -20.26
N PRO A 37 -21.83 0.42 -19.79
CA PRO A 37 -21.22 0.60 -18.46
C PRO A 37 -22.23 0.44 -17.32
N SER A 38 -23.53 0.50 -17.59
CA SER A 38 -24.59 0.44 -16.58
C SER A 38 -24.51 -0.82 -15.73
N PHE A 39 -24.14 -1.97 -16.30
CA PHE A 39 -23.99 -3.22 -15.56
C PHE A 39 -22.87 -3.14 -14.51
N LEU A 40 -21.70 -2.63 -14.91
CA LEU A 40 -20.55 -2.45 -14.02
C LEU A 40 -20.79 -1.33 -13.00
N SER A 41 -21.44 -0.24 -13.42
CA SER A 41 -21.79 0.89 -12.55
C SER A 41 -22.79 0.49 -11.47
N GLN A 42 -23.82 -0.30 -11.79
CA GLN A 42 -24.77 -0.81 -10.80
C GLN A 42 -24.10 -1.71 -9.76
N MET A 43 -23.11 -2.52 -10.15
CA MET A 43 -22.34 -3.35 -9.23
C MET A 43 -21.38 -2.52 -8.38
N ALA A 44 -20.66 -1.57 -8.99
CA ALA A 44 -19.75 -0.68 -8.29
C ALA A 44 -20.47 0.22 -7.27
N ASN A 45 -21.71 0.63 -7.56
CA ASN A 45 -22.55 1.44 -6.68
C ASN A 45 -23.32 0.60 -5.65
N GLY A 46 -23.25 -0.74 -5.71
CA GLY A 46 -23.94 -1.61 -4.75
C GLY A 46 -25.45 -1.76 -4.99
N HIS A 47 -25.98 -1.24 -6.10
CA HIS A 47 -27.37 -1.50 -6.50
C HIS A 47 -27.57 -2.97 -6.91
N ARG A 48 -26.49 -3.65 -7.29
CA ARG A 48 -26.48 -5.07 -7.64
C ARG A 48 -25.39 -5.82 -6.88
N ALA A 49 -25.74 -6.93 -6.25
CA ALA A 49 -24.78 -7.80 -5.59
C ALA A 49 -23.86 -8.50 -6.60
N ILE A 50 -22.57 -8.57 -6.27
CA ILE A 50 -21.57 -9.28 -7.07
C ILE A 50 -21.57 -10.76 -6.66
N THR A 51 -22.22 -11.58 -7.48
CA THR A 51 -22.21 -13.04 -7.31
C THR A 51 -20.86 -13.63 -7.72
N GLU A 52 -20.55 -14.81 -7.21
CA GLU A 52 -19.30 -15.52 -7.52
C GLU A 52 -19.09 -15.71 -9.03
N LYS A 53 -20.14 -16.15 -9.74
CA LYS A 53 -20.13 -16.27 -11.21
C LYS A 53 -19.76 -14.95 -11.91
N THR A 54 -20.20 -13.82 -11.36
CA THR A 54 -19.90 -12.50 -11.91
C THR A 54 -18.47 -12.09 -11.58
N SER A 55 -17.99 -12.36 -10.36
CA SER A 55 -16.60 -12.13 -9.98
C SER A 55 -15.62 -12.89 -10.88
N ARG A 56 -15.85 -14.18 -11.10
CA ARG A 56 -14.99 -15.01 -11.98
C ARG A 56 -14.94 -14.48 -13.41
N ARG A 57 -16.07 -14.03 -13.95
CA ARG A 57 -16.11 -13.39 -15.28
C ARG A 57 -15.33 -12.09 -15.34
N ILE A 58 -15.41 -11.27 -14.30
CA ILE A 58 -14.66 -10.02 -14.19
C ILE A 58 -13.15 -10.31 -14.08
N GLU A 59 -12.75 -11.29 -13.27
CA GLU A 59 -11.35 -11.73 -13.13
C GLU A 59 -10.77 -12.17 -14.48
N GLN A 60 -11.49 -13.04 -15.20
CA GLN A 60 -11.08 -13.49 -16.53
C GLN A 60 -10.95 -12.34 -17.53
N ALA A 61 -11.91 -11.42 -17.57
CA ALA A 61 -11.87 -10.27 -18.48
C ALA A 61 -10.78 -9.25 -18.10
N ALA A 62 -10.46 -9.15 -16.81
CA ALA A 62 -9.38 -8.32 -16.30
C ALA A 62 -7.99 -8.98 -16.40
N GLY A 63 -7.93 -10.29 -16.69
CA GLY A 63 -6.68 -11.06 -16.69
C GLY A 63 -6.11 -11.28 -15.28
N LYS A 64 -6.96 -11.26 -14.26
CA LYS A 64 -6.57 -11.48 -12.85
C LYS A 64 -6.70 -12.96 -12.49
N PRO A 65 -5.95 -13.45 -11.49
CA PRO A 65 -6.07 -14.83 -11.03
C PRO A 65 -7.46 -15.09 -10.43
N GLU A 66 -7.84 -16.37 -10.39
CA GLU A 66 -9.07 -16.79 -9.72
C GLU A 66 -9.02 -16.42 -8.23
N TYR A 67 -10.15 -16.03 -7.65
CA TYR A 67 -10.30 -15.54 -6.27
C TYR A 67 -9.66 -14.17 -6.00
N TRP A 68 -9.14 -13.48 -7.00
CA TRP A 68 -8.58 -12.14 -6.81
C TRP A 68 -9.61 -11.16 -6.24
N MET A 69 -10.86 -11.18 -6.70
CA MET A 69 -11.91 -10.29 -6.17
C MET A 69 -12.35 -10.61 -4.74
N ASP A 70 -12.04 -11.81 -4.25
CA ASP A 70 -12.38 -12.27 -2.90
C ASP A 70 -11.30 -11.89 -1.87
N GLN A 71 -10.12 -11.47 -2.33
CA GLN A 71 -8.99 -11.12 -1.48
C GLN A 71 -8.97 -9.62 -1.12
N PRO A 72 -8.51 -9.25 0.08
CA PRO A 72 -8.29 -7.86 0.45
C PRO A 72 -7.13 -7.27 -0.37
N HIS A 73 -7.45 -6.47 -1.39
CA HIS A 73 -6.47 -5.62 -2.06
C HIS A 73 -6.63 -4.22 -1.49
N SER A 74 -5.67 -3.80 -0.67
CA SER A 74 -5.61 -2.41 -0.21
C SER A 74 -5.51 -1.53 -1.46
N SER A 75 -6.58 -0.79 -1.76
CA SER A 75 -6.60 0.23 -2.80
C SER A 75 -5.69 1.38 -2.37
N VAL A 76 -4.37 1.18 -2.47
CA VAL A 76 -3.42 2.27 -2.52
C VAL A 76 -3.51 2.81 -3.94
N GLY A 77 -4.29 3.89 -4.08
CA GLY A 77 -4.33 4.70 -5.28
C GLY A 77 -2.89 4.99 -5.73
N SER A 78 -2.67 4.83 -7.02
CA SER A 78 -1.46 5.12 -7.78
C SER A 78 -0.48 6.06 -7.07
N LEU A 79 0.73 5.56 -6.78
CA LEU A 79 2.03 6.18 -7.06
C LEU A 79 3.15 5.24 -6.60
N ALA A 80 3.91 4.71 -7.57
CA ALA A 80 5.17 3.97 -7.44
C ALA A 80 5.15 2.55 -6.81
N PRO A 81 6.02 1.64 -7.29
CA PRO A 81 6.33 0.41 -6.57
C PRO A 81 7.17 0.78 -5.34
N GLN A 82 6.51 1.23 -4.28
CA GLN A 82 7.13 1.25 -2.97
C GLN A 82 6.89 -0.13 -2.38
N ALA A 83 7.99 -0.87 -2.19
CA ALA A 83 8.01 -2.02 -1.30
C ALA A 83 7.17 -1.68 -0.07
N SER A 84 6.26 -2.57 0.31
CA SER A 84 5.46 -2.44 1.52
C SER A 84 6.39 -2.60 2.71
N VAL A 85 7.20 -1.58 2.95
CA VAL A 85 7.94 -1.41 4.17
C VAL A 85 6.87 -1.11 5.20
N HIS A 86 6.58 -2.05 6.07
CA HIS A 86 5.69 -1.87 7.20
C HIS A 86 6.31 -0.76 8.07
N THR A 87 5.90 0.47 7.85
CA THR A 87 6.46 1.61 8.53
C THR A 87 5.84 1.70 9.90
N ASP A 88 6.44 1.02 10.89
CA ASP A 88 6.05 1.24 12.28
C ASP A 88 6.44 2.68 12.66
N PRO A 89 5.46 3.55 13.00
CA PRO A 89 5.73 4.94 13.33
C PRO A 89 6.61 5.08 14.57
N SER A 90 6.63 4.07 15.45
CA SER A 90 7.43 4.09 16.68
C SER A 90 8.93 4.01 16.39
N PHE A 91 9.36 3.32 15.33
CA PHE A 91 10.77 3.25 14.94
C PHE A 91 11.28 4.56 14.33
N VAL A 92 10.45 5.34 13.63
CA VAL A 92 10.86 6.64 13.06
C VAL A 92 11.21 7.62 14.19
N GLY A 93 10.31 7.77 15.15
CA GLY A 93 10.53 8.68 16.28
C GLY A 93 11.73 8.28 17.13
N GLY A 94 11.92 6.97 17.34
CA GLY A 94 13.07 6.45 18.06
C GLY A 94 14.39 6.62 17.31
N ALA A 95 14.42 6.39 15.99
CA ALA A 95 15.62 6.60 15.17
C ALA A 95 16.05 8.07 15.17
N VAL A 96 15.11 9.01 14.98
CA VAL A 96 15.39 10.45 15.04
C VAL A 96 15.97 10.84 16.40
N LYS A 97 15.35 10.37 17.50
CA LYS A 97 15.81 10.66 18.86
C LYS A 97 17.23 10.14 19.10
N VAL A 98 17.52 8.89 18.72
CA VAL A 98 18.85 8.28 18.90
C VAL A 98 19.92 9.01 18.10
N VAL A 99 19.65 9.36 16.85
CA VAL A 99 20.60 10.11 16.01
C VAL A 99 20.85 11.50 16.58
N ALA A 100 19.80 12.20 17.03
CA ALA A 100 19.93 13.52 17.65
C ALA A 100 20.73 13.49 18.97
N GLU A 101 20.50 12.49 19.84
CA GLU A 101 21.25 12.31 21.07
C GLU A 101 22.75 12.03 20.81
N ILE A 102 23.05 11.17 19.84
CA ILE A 102 24.44 10.84 19.47
C ILE A 102 25.13 12.06 18.84
N GLN A 103 24.41 12.81 18.00
CA GLN A 103 24.92 14.05 17.41
C GLN A 103 25.28 15.07 18.49
N GLN A 104 24.41 15.29 19.48
CA GLN A 104 24.67 16.19 20.62
C GLN A 104 25.84 15.69 21.47
N SER A 105 25.92 14.39 21.75
CA SER A 105 26.99 13.81 22.56
C SER A 105 28.37 13.87 21.89
N LEU A 106 28.42 13.81 20.56
CA LEU A 106 29.67 13.93 19.78
C LEU A 106 30.03 15.38 19.45
N GLY A 107 29.11 16.33 19.66
CA GLY A 107 29.31 17.74 19.33
C GLY A 107 29.43 17.99 17.82
N VAL A 108 28.85 17.13 16.99
CA VAL A 108 28.99 17.19 15.52
C VAL A 108 27.81 17.95 14.92
N SER A 109 28.08 18.87 14.00
CA SER A 109 27.04 19.52 13.21
C SER A 109 26.91 18.82 11.86
N LEU A 110 25.82 18.07 11.67
CA LEU A 110 25.48 17.45 10.40
C LEU A 110 24.61 18.40 9.57
N SER A 111 24.78 18.40 8.25
CA SER A 111 23.82 19.05 7.37
C SER A 111 22.46 18.33 7.43
N PRO A 112 21.35 19.01 7.15
CA PRO A 112 20.02 18.40 7.16
C PRO A 112 19.90 17.17 6.24
N ASP A 113 20.59 17.19 5.10
CA ASP A 113 20.62 16.07 4.15
C ASP A 113 21.30 14.83 4.77
N LYS A 114 22.48 15.04 5.38
CA LYS A 114 23.22 13.95 6.03
C LYS A 114 22.52 13.41 7.26
N PHE A 115 21.87 14.27 8.02
CA PHE A 115 21.03 13.84 9.14
C PHE A 115 19.89 12.93 8.67
N SER A 116 19.19 13.32 7.60
CA SER A 116 18.10 12.54 7.03
C SER A 116 18.57 11.19 6.49
N GLU A 117 19.74 11.16 5.85
CA GLU A 117 20.37 9.93 5.35
C GLU A 117 20.68 8.95 6.51
N VAL A 118 21.28 9.44 7.59
CA VAL A 118 21.60 8.62 8.77
C VAL A 118 20.33 8.11 9.46
N VAL A 119 19.31 8.97 9.64
CA VAL A 119 18.03 8.56 10.24
C VAL A 119 17.35 7.47 9.41
N ASN A 120 17.33 7.60 8.08
CA ASN A 120 16.75 6.58 7.21
C ASN A 120 17.49 5.24 7.33
N LEU A 121 18.82 5.25 7.37
CA LEU A 121 19.61 4.03 7.53
C LEU A 121 19.38 3.34 8.88
N VAL A 122 19.28 4.12 9.97
CA VAL A 122 18.95 3.59 11.31
C VAL A 122 17.54 3.03 11.33
N TYR A 123 16.59 3.72 10.68
CA TYR A 123 15.21 3.28 10.57
C TYR A 123 15.07 1.96 9.81
N GLU A 124 15.69 1.84 8.63
CA GLU A 124 15.67 0.60 7.85
C GLU A 124 16.30 -0.57 8.62
N HIS A 125 17.40 -0.31 9.32
CA HIS A 125 18.03 -1.33 10.17
C HIS A 125 17.12 -1.75 11.31
N ALA A 126 16.45 -0.80 11.97
CA ALA A 126 15.51 -1.07 13.04
C ALA A 126 14.30 -1.89 12.57
N GLN A 127 13.82 -1.66 11.35
CA GLN A 127 12.76 -2.48 10.75
C GLN A 127 13.20 -3.91 10.45
N ARG A 128 14.45 -4.12 10.02
CA ARG A 128 14.99 -5.45 9.74
C ARG A 128 15.25 -6.26 11.02
N VAL A 129 15.75 -5.61 12.07
CA VAL A 129 16.13 -6.26 13.34
C VAL A 129 14.98 -6.28 14.35
N GLY A 130 13.98 -5.41 14.18
CA GLY A 130 12.89 -5.20 15.13
C GLY A 130 13.30 -4.39 16.39
N ASN A 131 14.48 -3.78 16.39
CA ASN A 131 15.00 -2.99 17.52
C ASN A 131 15.90 -1.84 17.02
N ILE A 132 15.91 -0.73 17.76
CA ILE A 132 16.76 0.43 17.45
C ILE A 132 18.14 0.20 18.06
N ASP A 133 19.11 -0.06 17.19
CA ASP A 133 20.50 -0.27 17.59
C ASP A 133 21.28 1.05 17.65
N ARG A 134 21.66 1.44 18.87
CA ARG A 134 22.44 2.66 19.15
C ARG A 134 23.88 2.56 18.66
N GLU A 135 24.46 1.36 18.68
CA GLU A 135 25.83 1.14 18.22
C GLU A 135 25.91 1.31 16.70
N TYR A 136 24.90 0.79 15.99
CA TYR A 136 24.76 0.96 14.55
C TYR A 136 24.65 2.45 14.15
N ALA A 137 23.80 3.22 14.83
CA ALA A 137 23.70 4.67 14.62
C ALA A 137 25.04 5.39 14.87
N THR A 138 25.76 5.02 15.93
CA THR A 138 27.06 5.61 16.26
C THR A 138 28.11 5.34 15.17
N ARG A 139 28.12 4.13 14.60
CA ARG A 139 29.02 3.77 13.49
C ARG A 139 28.71 4.59 12.23
N LEU A 140 27.42 4.79 11.91
CA LEU A 140 27.00 5.59 10.77
C LEU A 140 27.42 7.06 10.90
N LEU A 141 27.24 7.66 12.08
CA LEU A 141 27.69 9.03 12.33
C LEU A 141 29.21 9.17 12.15
N LYS A 142 30.00 8.21 12.65
CA LYS A 142 31.46 8.20 12.48
C LYS A 142 31.92 8.04 11.03
N LEU A 143 31.15 7.33 10.21
CA LEU A 143 31.44 7.12 8.78
C LEU A 143 31.07 8.33 7.91
N THR A 144 30.19 9.20 8.43
CA THR A 144 29.68 10.39 7.75
C THR A 144 30.50 11.65 8.08
N MET A 145 31.43 11.54 9.04
CA MET A 145 32.49 12.53 9.33
C MET A 145 33.65 12.38 8.35
#